data_AF-A0A0F9PYF9-F1
#
_entry.id   AF-A0A0F9PYF9-F1
#
_cell.length_a   1.000
_cell.length_b   1.000
_cell.length_c   1.000
_cell.angle_alpha   90.00
_cell.angle_beta   90.00
_cell.angle_gamma   90.00
#
_symmetry.space_group_name_H-M   'P 1'
#
loop_
_entity.id
_entity.type
_entity.pdbx_description
1 polymer ?
#
loop_
_entity_poly.entity_id
_entity_poly.type
_entity_poly.pdbx_seq_one_letter_code
_entity_poly.pdbx_strand_id
1 'polypeptide(L)'
;MAIKIKSVSKSAAKYVERGSQAGDEFREGVSDTTDQAERAIAAEPAYVAGIQDSIARGARVAGLQKSGTDKWKRKTLAVGPRRLVEGIRAAKSDYADGVSEFFSVIAALDLPPRGPKGSPENFERSRIVGDALHAKKIEG
;
A
#
# COMPACT_ATOMS: atom_id res chain seq x y z
N MET A 1 -40.96 18.20 -19.87
CA MET A 1 -40.87 16.74 -20.16
C MET A 1 -39.82 16.12 -19.25
N ALA A 2 -40.09 14.98 -18.62
CA ALA A 2 -39.11 14.29 -17.78
C ALA A 2 -38.03 13.62 -18.64
N ILE A 3 -36.76 13.75 -18.24
CA ILE A 3 -35.63 13.12 -18.92
C ILE A 3 -35.77 11.59 -18.77
N LYS A 4 -35.72 10.86 -19.90
CA LYS A 4 -35.77 9.39 -19.89
C LYS A 4 -34.37 8.82 -19.62
N ILE A 5 -34.20 8.19 -18.46
CA ILE A 5 -32.92 7.58 -18.04
C ILE A 5 -33.05 6.05 -18.06
N LYS A 6 -31.96 5.36 -18.41
CA LYS A 6 -31.87 3.89 -18.31
C LYS A 6 -32.07 3.45 -16.86
N SER A 7 -32.63 2.25 -16.66
CA SER A 7 -32.73 1.70 -15.31
C SER A 7 -31.35 1.46 -14.70
N VAL A 8 -31.26 1.54 -13.37
CA VAL A 8 -30.02 1.30 -12.61
C VAL A 8 -29.40 -0.06 -12.96
N SER A 9 -30.21 -1.11 -13.05
CA SER A 9 -29.75 -2.45 -13.42
C SER A 9 -29.11 -2.48 -14.82
N LYS A 10 -29.76 -1.87 -15.82
CA LYS A 10 -29.20 -1.79 -17.18
C LYS A 10 -27.91 -0.99 -17.23
N SER A 11 -27.82 0.10 -16.47
CA SER A 11 -26.60 0.90 -16.36
C SER A 11 -25.47 0.15 -15.67
N ALA A 12 -25.77 -0.61 -14.60
CA ALA A 12 -24.80 -1.43 -13.88
C ALA A 12 -24.26 -2.58 -14.74
N ALA A 13 -25.13 -3.26 -15.48
CA ALA A 13 -24.73 -4.31 -16.42
C ALA A 13 -23.78 -3.76 -17.50
N LYS A 14 -24.14 -2.62 -18.11
CA LYS A 14 -23.29 -1.95 -19.11
C LYS A 14 -21.93 -1.54 -18.53
N TYR A 15 -21.91 -1.06 -17.27
CA TYR A 15 -20.67 -0.72 -16.60
C TYR A 15 -19.73 -1.92 -16.46
N VAL A 16 -20.24 -3.08 -16.04
CA VAL A 16 -19.45 -4.31 -15.92
C VAL A 16 -18.95 -4.79 -17.28
N GLU A 17 -19.83 -4.82 -18.28
CA GLU A 17 -19.49 -5.23 -19.65
C GLU A 17 -18.32 -4.42 -20.21
N ARG A 18 -18.41 -3.09 -20.14
CA ARG A 18 -17.38 -2.20 -20.68
C ARG A 18 -16.12 -2.20 -19.84
N GLY A 19 -16.24 -2.15 -18.51
CA GLY A 19 -15.08 -2.17 -17.63
C GLY A 19 -14.24 -3.45 -17.74
N SER A 20 -14.88 -4.59 -18.03
CA SER A 20 -14.17 -5.87 -18.21
C SER A 20 -13.33 -5.92 -19.49
N GLN A 21 -13.66 -5.08 -20.48
CA GLN A 21 -12.96 -5.01 -21.77
C GLN A 21 -11.80 -4.00 -21.74
N ALA A 22 -11.76 -3.09 -20.77
CA ALA A 22 -10.78 -2.00 -20.69
C ALA A 22 -9.38 -2.43 -20.17
N GLY A 23 -9.11 -3.74 -20.09
CA GLY A 23 -7.86 -4.25 -19.54
C GLY A 23 -6.63 -3.91 -20.39
N ASP A 24 -6.76 -3.93 -21.71
CA ASP A 24 -5.68 -3.59 -22.64
C ASP A 24 -5.41 -2.08 -22.65
N GLU A 25 -6.45 -1.25 -22.76
CA GLU A 25 -6.35 0.21 -22.68
C GLU A 25 -5.70 0.66 -21.36
N PHE A 26 -6.02 -0.01 -20.25
CA PHE A 26 -5.36 0.24 -18.96
C PHE A 26 -3.85 -0.05 -19.01
N ARG A 27 -3.45 -1.19 -19.60
CA ARG A 27 -2.04 -1.57 -19.72
C ARG A 27 -1.26 -0.62 -20.62
N GLU A 28 -1.84 -0.25 -21.75
CA GLU A 28 -1.27 0.70 -22.70
C GLU A 28 -1.06 2.07 -22.04
N GLY A 29 -2.10 2.63 -21.43
CA GLY A 29 -2.00 3.93 -20.76
C GLY A 29 -0.95 3.97 -19.65
N VAL A 30 -0.78 2.89 -18.88
CA VAL A 30 0.28 2.81 -17.86
C VAL A 30 1.66 2.71 -18.51
N SER A 31 1.80 1.95 -19.59
CA SER A 31 3.07 1.72 -20.28
C SER A 31 3.58 2.98 -20.99
N ASP A 32 2.66 3.80 -21.51
CA ASP A 32 2.97 5.06 -22.21
C ASP A 32 3.23 6.24 -21.25
N THR A 33 2.92 6.10 -19.96
CA THR A 33 3.08 7.18 -18.99
C THR A 33 4.55 7.36 -18.60
N THR A 34 5.12 8.55 -18.82
CA THR A 34 6.54 8.83 -18.53
C THR A 34 6.79 9.81 -17.38
N ASP A 35 5.77 10.55 -16.95
CA ASP A 35 5.94 11.75 -16.10
C ASP A 35 5.06 11.73 -14.83
N GLN A 36 4.54 10.55 -14.47
CA GLN A 36 3.58 10.40 -13.35
C GLN A 36 4.12 10.99 -12.03
N ALA A 37 5.37 10.67 -11.68
CA ALA A 37 5.99 11.10 -10.43
C ALA A 37 6.26 12.61 -10.43
N GLU A 38 6.81 13.15 -11.52
CA GLU A 38 7.11 14.58 -11.66
C GLU A 38 5.83 15.42 -11.55
N ARG A 39 4.75 14.98 -12.22
CA ARG A 39 3.43 15.63 -12.14
C ARG A 39 2.85 15.56 -10.72
N ALA A 40 2.99 14.42 -10.05
CA ALA A 40 2.51 14.26 -8.69
C ALA A 40 3.24 15.21 -7.72
N ILE A 41 4.57 15.32 -7.85
CA ILE A 41 5.39 16.24 -7.05
C ILE A 41 4.98 17.70 -7.31
N ALA A 42 4.81 18.09 -8.58
CA ALA A 42 4.37 19.44 -8.94
C ALA A 42 2.95 19.76 -8.41
N ALA A 43 2.12 18.74 -8.17
CA ALA A 43 0.76 18.87 -7.67
C ALA A 43 0.63 18.91 -6.14
N GLU A 44 1.74 18.90 -5.38
CA GLU A 44 1.73 18.93 -3.91
C GLU A 44 0.83 20.04 -3.31
N PRO A 45 0.84 21.30 -3.80
CA PRO A 45 -0.06 22.33 -3.28
C PRO A 45 -1.55 21.99 -3.43
N ALA A 46 -1.92 21.35 -4.55
CA ALA A 46 -3.30 20.94 -4.79
C ALA A 46 -3.72 19.76 -3.89
N TYR A 47 -2.79 18.82 -3.65
CA TYR A 47 -3.00 17.74 -2.70
C TYR A 47 -3.28 18.28 -1.29
N VAL A 48 -2.44 19.19 -0.80
CA VAL A 48 -2.62 19.82 0.53
C VAL A 48 -3.96 20.52 0.65
N ALA A 49 -4.33 21.36 -0.33
CA ALA A 49 -5.61 22.06 -0.34
C ALA A 49 -6.81 21.08 -0.30
N GLY A 50 -6.75 20.00 -1.08
CA GLY A 50 -7.80 18.98 -1.11
C GLY A 50 -7.96 18.22 0.21
N ILE A 51 -6.86 17.94 0.92
CA ILE A 51 -6.90 17.33 2.25
C ILE A 51 -7.54 18.28 3.27
N GLN A 52 -7.18 19.56 3.24
CA GLN A 52 -7.76 20.57 4.13
C GLN A 52 -9.27 20.71 3.94
N ASP A 53 -9.75 20.79 2.69
CA ASP A 53 -11.19 20.77 2.38
C ASP A 53 -11.88 19.51 2.92
N SER A 54 -11.30 18.34 2.65
CA SER A 54 -11.83 17.05 3.10
C SER A 54 -11.99 16.99 4.63
N ILE A 55 -11.01 17.54 5.36
CA ILE A 55 -11.06 17.67 6.81
C ILE A 55 -12.18 18.63 7.22
N ALA A 56 -12.21 19.84 6.64
CA ALA A 56 -13.18 20.88 6.97
C ALA A 56 -14.63 20.40 6.80
N ARG A 57 -14.92 19.63 5.74
CA ARG A 57 -16.26 19.07 5.48
C ARG A 57 -16.52 17.70 6.11
N GLY A 58 -15.61 17.19 6.95
CA GLY A 58 -15.79 15.91 7.65
C GLY A 58 -15.91 14.69 6.73
N ALA A 59 -15.32 14.74 5.54
CA ALA A 59 -15.55 13.76 4.46
C ALA A 59 -15.19 12.32 4.87
N ARG A 60 -14.12 12.16 5.65
CA ARG A 60 -13.64 10.86 6.12
C ARG A 60 -14.69 10.13 6.96
N VAL A 61 -15.26 10.82 7.94
CA VAL A 61 -16.27 10.23 8.85
C VAL A 61 -17.52 9.85 8.07
N ALA A 62 -18.01 10.76 7.21
CA ALA A 62 -19.17 10.49 6.36
C ALA A 62 -18.96 9.28 5.44
N GLY A 63 -17.77 9.14 4.84
CA GLY A 63 -17.42 7.99 4.01
C GLY A 63 -17.36 6.66 4.76
N LEU A 64 -16.82 6.69 5.99
CA LEU A 64 -16.78 5.51 6.87
C LEU A 64 -18.17 5.09 7.30
N GLN A 65 -19.04 6.03 7.69
CA GLN A 65 -20.43 5.74 8.03
C GLN A 65 -21.22 5.16 6.84
N LYS A 66 -20.99 5.69 5.64
CA LYS A 66 -21.66 5.21 4.41
C LYS A 66 -21.20 3.81 3.99
N SER A 67 -19.92 3.48 4.18
CA SER A 67 -19.39 2.17 3.80
C SER A 67 -19.61 1.13 4.88
N GLY A 68 -19.25 1.46 6.12
CA GLY A 68 -19.32 0.56 7.27
C GLY A 68 -18.41 -0.67 7.12
N THR A 69 -18.39 -1.44 8.20
CA THR A 69 -17.61 -2.68 8.28
C THR A 69 -18.05 -3.70 7.23
N ASP A 70 -19.36 -3.81 6.95
CA ASP A 70 -19.88 -4.86 6.06
C ASP A 70 -19.46 -4.69 4.61
N LYS A 71 -19.51 -3.46 4.09
CA LYS A 71 -19.05 -3.18 2.72
C LYS A 71 -17.55 -3.41 2.59
N TRP A 72 -16.77 -3.00 3.60
CA TRP A 72 -15.34 -3.26 3.65
C TRP A 72 -15.04 -4.75 3.66
N LYS A 73 -15.66 -5.53 4.57
CA LYS A 73 -15.49 -6.99 4.65
C LYS A 73 -15.84 -7.66 3.32
N ARG A 74 -17.02 -7.39 2.77
CA ARG A 74 -17.48 -7.99 1.51
C ARG A 74 -16.50 -7.74 0.36
N LYS A 75 -16.06 -6.48 0.17
CA LYS A 75 -15.16 -6.13 -0.94
C LYS A 75 -13.74 -6.68 -0.73
N THR A 76 -13.25 -6.61 0.50
CA THR A 76 -11.90 -7.09 0.83
C THR A 76 -11.80 -8.59 0.65
N LEU A 77 -12.80 -9.36 1.12
CA LEU A 77 -12.80 -10.81 0.96
C LEU A 77 -12.98 -11.24 -0.51
N ALA A 78 -13.75 -10.50 -1.30
CA ALA A 78 -14.01 -10.85 -2.69
C ALA A 78 -12.78 -10.69 -3.61
N VAL A 79 -11.85 -9.77 -3.30
CA VAL A 79 -10.75 -9.41 -4.23
C VAL A 79 -9.37 -9.42 -3.55
N GLY A 80 -9.31 -9.13 -2.26
CA GLY A 80 -8.07 -8.97 -1.49
C GLY A 80 -7.18 -10.20 -1.48
N PRO A 81 -7.67 -11.42 -1.14
CA PRO A 81 -6.83 -12.61 -1.07
C PRO A 81 -6.05 -12.88 -2.36
N ARG A 82 -6.70 -12.73 -3.53
CA ARG A 82 -6.05 -12.92 -4.83
C ARG A 82 -4.98 -11.86 -5.09
N ARG A 83 -5.32 -10.57 -4.89
CA ARG A 83 -4.38 -9.46 -5.10
C ARG A 83 -3.16 -9.52 -4.17
N LEU A 84 -3.35 -9.99 -2.94
CA LEU A 84 -2.26 -10.16 -1.98
C LEU A 84 -1.20 -11.14 -2.50
N VAL A 85 -1.64 -12.32 -2.93
CA VAL A 85 -0.73 -13.38 -3.43
C VAL A 85 -0.03 -12.94 -4.72
N GLU A 86 -0.78 -12.36 -5.67
CA GLU A 86 -0.21 -11.83 -6.93
C GLU A 86 0.80 -10.70 -6.65
N GLY A 87 0.46 -9.78 -5.75
CA GLY A 87 1.31 -8.66 -5.37
C GLY A 87 2.61 -9.09 -4.68
N ILE A 88 2.54 -10.04 -3.73
CA ILE A 88 3.75 -10.57 -3.06
C ILE A 88 4.71 -11.21 -4.07
N ARG A 89 4.18 -11.94 -5.07
CA ARG A 89 5.02 -12.55 -6.11
C ARG A 89 5.69 -11.49 -6.97
N ALA A 90 4.97 -10.43 -7.33
CA ALA A 90 5.51 -9.32 -8.11
C ALA A 90 6.60 -8.54 -7.33
N ALA A 91 6.40 -8.35 -6.02
CA ALA A 91 7.30 -7.59 -5.15
C ALA A 91 8.55 -8.37 -4.68
N LYS A 92 8.88 -9.52 -5.29
CA LYS A 92 10.00 -10.36 -4.83
C LYS A 92 11.34 -9.62 -4.89
N SER A 93 11.61 -8.89 -5.98
CA SER A 93 12.82 -8.08 -6.13
C SER A 93 12.83 -6.93 -5.13
N ASP A 94 11.71 -6.20 -5.02
CA ASP A 94 11.60 -5.04 -4.13
C ASP A 94 11.85 -5.43 -2.67
N TYR A 95 11.36 -6.60 -2.24
CA TYR A 95 11.67 -7.15 -0.92
C TYR A 95 13.16 -7.45 -0.78
N ALA A 96 13.76 -8.13 -1.75
CA ALA A 96 15.19 -8.46 -1.71
C ALA A 96 16.05 -7.19 -1.62
N ASP A 97 15.76 -6.18 -2.43
CA ASP A 97 16.48 -4.91 -2.45
C ASP A 97 16.28 -4.16 -1.12
N GLY A 98 15.04 -4.07 -0.64
CA GLY A 98 14.71 -3.36 0.59
C GLY A 98 15.27 -3.98 1.87
N VAL A 99 15.53 -5.30 1.91
CA VAL A 99 16.11 -5.97 3.08
C VAL A 99 17.61 -6.21 2.98
N SER A 100 18.19 -6.20 1.78
CA SER A 100 19.58 -6.58 1.53
C SER A 100 20.56 -5.82 2.42
N GLU A 101 20.36 -4.52 2.56
CA GLU A 101 21.22 -3.65 3.34
C GLU A 101 21.14 -3.94 4.85
N PHE A 102 19.94 -4.12 5.38
CA PHE A 102 19.74 -4.49 6.78
C PHE A 102 20.27 -5.90 7.09
N PHE A 103 20.11 -6.83 6.16
CA PHE A 103 20.66 -8.18 6.30
C PHE A 103 22.19 -8.17 6.29
N SER A 104 22.79 -7.30 5.49
CA SER A 104 24.24 -7.09 5.48
C SER A 104 24.74 -6.53 6.82
N VAL A 105 24.02 -5.57 7.41
CA VAL A 105 24.33 -5.06 8.76
C VAL A 105 24.29 -6.19 9.80
N ILE A 106 23.21 -6.98 9.82
CA ILE A 106 23.07 -8.09 10.77
C ILE A 106 24.18 -9.13 10.57
N ALA A 107 24.50 -9.46 9.32
CA ALA A 107 25.52 -10.45 8.97
C ALA A 107 26.94 -10.03 9.39
N ALA A 108 27.20 -8.73 9.52
CA ALA A 108 28.48 -8.19 9.96
C ALA A 108 28.64 -8.10 11.49
N LEU A 109 27.57 -8.33 12.27
CA LEU A 109 27.63 -8.22 13.72
C LEU A 109 28.41 -9.38 14.35
N ASP A 110 29.37 -9.02 15.19
CA ASP A 110 29.93 -9.95 16.17
C ASP A 110 29.05 -9.93 17.44
N LEU A 111 28.47 -11.07 17.78
CA LEU A 111 27.53 -11.19 18.89
C LEU A 111 28.14 -12.03 20.02
N PRO A 112 27.99 -11.63 21.30
CA PRO A 112 28.48 -12.41 22.42
C PRO A 112 27.85 -13.81 22.44
N PRO A 113 28.51 -14.83 23.02
CA PRO A 113 27.97 -16.19 23.11
C PRO A 113 26.56 -16.24 23.70
N ARG A 114 25.74 -17.19 23.24
CA ARG A 114 24.39 -17.38 23.80
C ARG A 114 24.50 -17.93 25.23
N GLY A 115 23.83 -17.28 26.17
CA GLY A 115 23.64 -17.79 27.52
C GLY A 115 22.44 -18.72 27.66
N PRO A 116 22.18 -19.25 28.87
CA PRO A 116 20.99 -20.06 29.16
C PRO A 116 19.68 -19.35 28.79
N LYS A 117 18.60 -20.12 28.58
CA LYS A 117 17.28 -19.54 28.27
C LYS A 117 16.88 -18.49 29.30
N GLY A 118 16.58 -17.27 28.83
CA GLY A 118 16.16 -16.15 29.68
C GLY A 118 17.29 -15.36 30.34
N SER A 119 18.55 -15.67 30.04
CA SER A 119 19.69 -14.97 30.63
C SER A 119 19.88 -13.55 30.08
N PRO A 120 20.48 -12.63 30.85
CA PRO A 120 20.82 -11.27 30.40
C PRO A 120 21.63 -11.22 29.10
N GLU A 121 22.53 -12.18 28.86
CA GLU A 121 23.39 -12.22 27.67
C GLU A 121 22.58 -12.36 26.37
N ASN A 122 21.44 -13.05 26.40
CA ASN A 122 20.57 -13.17 25.24
C ASN A 122 19.83 -11.86 24.93
N PHE A 123 19.49 -11.08 25.96
CA PHE A 123 18.94 -9.74 25.78
C PHE A 123 19.98 -8.79 25.20
N GLU A 124 21.24 -8.89 25.65
CA GLU A 124 22.33 -8.06 25.12
C GLU A 124 22.55 -8.27 23.62
N ARG A 125 22.50 -9.52 23.14
CA ARG A 125 22.53 -9.81 21.70
C ARG A 125 21.39 -9.12 20.94
N SER A 126 20.20 -9.09 21.52
CA SER A 126 19.03 -8.45 20.90
C SER A 126 19.16 -6.93 20.89
N ARG A 127 19.74 -6.35 21.95
CA ARG A 127 20.09 -4.93 22.03
C ARG A 127 21.07 -4.54 20.93
N ILE A 128 22.18 -5.27 20.77
CA ILE A 128 23.20 -5.01 19.74
C ILE A 128 22.57 -5.02 18.33
N VAL A 129 21.74 -6.01 18.02
CA VAL A 129 21.04 -6.08 16.72
C VAL A 129 20.09 -4.89 16.55
N GLY A 130 19.30 -4.56 17.58
CA GLY A 130 18.37 -3.44 17.55
C GLY A 130 19.07 -2.09 17.32
N ASP A 131 20.17 -1.85 18.03
CA ASP A 131 20.95 -0.61 17.91
C ASP A 131 21.59 -0.49 16.52
N ALA A 132 22.16 -1.57 16.00
CA ALA A 132 22.77 -1.57 14.66
C ALA A 132 21.74 -1.31 13.54
N LEU A 133 20.57 -1.95 13.62
CA LEU A 133 19.48 -1.70 12.67
C LEU A 133 18.90 -0.30 12.78
N HIS A 134 18.80 0.23 14.01
CA HIS A 134 18.32 1.58 14.23
C HIS A 134 19.28 2.64 13.70
N ALA A 135 20.58 2.48 13.96
CA ALA A 135 21.63 3.32 13.40
C ALA A 135 21.53 3.34 11.87
N LYS A 136 21.45 2.15 11.25
CA LYS A 136 21.32 2.07 9.79
C LYS A 136 20.10 2.80 9.24
N LYS A 137 18.94 2.64 9.90
CA LYS A 137 17.69 3.31 9.49
C LYS A 137 17.81 4.85 9.52
N ILE A 138 18.56 5.40 10.46
CA ILE A 138 18.71 6.86 10.61
C ILE A 138 19.71 7.43 9.59
N GLU A 139 20.77 6.69 9.29
CA GLU A 139 21.86 7.15 8.42
C GLU A 139 21.47 7.25 6.93
N GLY A 140 20.42 6.53 6.50
CA GLY A 140 20.03 6.42 5.09
C GLY A 140 20.80 5.31 4.42
#